data_AF-A0AAW7NA87-F1
#
_entry.id   AF-A0AAW7NA87-F1
#
_cell.length_a   1.000
_cell.length_b   1.000
_cell.length_c   1.000
_cell.angle_alpha   90.00
_cell.angle_beta   90.00
_cell.angle_gamma   90.00
#
_symmetry.space_group_name_H-M   'P 1'
#
loop_
_entity.id
_entity.type
_entity.pdbx_description
1 polymer ?
#
loop_
_entity_poly.entity_id
_entity_poly.type
_entity_poly.pdbx_seq_one_letter_code
_entity_poly.pdbx_strand_id
1 'polypeptide(L)'
;MYTGERLRDTSKYSGKVRPWREKKLANLTYAQYLEVLKFKKANRVKDCGEVLQFAIGKDGMKLYQTWFCHSRLCPLCSWRRSLKNSYELQQILDIAHVKNPNAIYLFLTLTEENSEIGELKINLKNMNSSVRRLIQ
;
A
#
# COMPACT_ATOMS: atom_id res chain seq x y z
N MET A 1 9.85 8.10 30.61
CA MET A 1 11.14 7.36 30.62
C MET A 1 11.35 6.75 29.25
N TYR A 2 12.40 7.13 28.54
CA TYR A 2 12.83 6.47 27.30
C TYR A 2 13.58 5.19 27.70
N THR A 3 13.08 4.01 27.36
CA THR A 3 13.64 2.72 27.79
C THR A 3 14.91 2.30 27.04
N GLY A 4 15.36 3.06 26.03
CA GLY A 4 16.57 2.75 25.26
C GLY A 4 16.48 1.51 24.37
N GLU A 5 15.42 0.71 24.48
CA GLU A 5 15.20 -0.47 23.65
C GLU A 5 14.84 -0.09 22.21
N ARG A 6 15.55 -0.69 21.24
CA ARG A 6 15.16 -0.63 19.82
C ARG A 6 13.91 -1.47 19.59
N LEU A 7 12.76 -0.80 19.57
CA LEU A 7 11.46 -1.39 19.25
C LEU A 7 11.45 -1.99 17.83
N ARG A 8 10.83 -3.17 17.66
CA ARG A 8 10.73 -3.88 16.38
C ARG A 8 9.26 -4.16 16.03
N ASP A 9 8.79 -3.56 14.94
CA ASP A 9 7.49 -3.90 14.33
C ASP A 9 7.65 -5.14 13.44
N THR A 10 6.95 -6.22 13.77
CA THR A 10 7.04 -7.51 13.06
C THR A 10 5.69 -7.98 12.53
N SER A 11 5.71 -8.66 11.40
CA SER A 11 4.53 -9.33 10.84
C SER A 11 4.07 -10.47 11.75
N LYS A 12 2.80 -10.49 12.16
CA LYS A 12 2.22 -11.60 12.92
C LYS A 12 2.23 -12.93 12.16
N TYR A 13 2.09 -12.88 10.83
CA TYR A 13 2.01 -14.07 9.99
C TYR A 13 3.37 -14.68 9.67
N SER A 14 4.38 -13.84 9.41
CA SER A 14 5.68 -14.29 8.90
C SER A 14 6.84 -14.08 9.87
N GLY A 15 6.61 -13.43 11.03
CA GLY A 15 7.66 -13.03 11.98
C GLY A 15 8.64 -11.99 11.46
N LYS A 16 8.62 -11.67 10.16
CA LYS A 16 9.57 -10.75 9.53
C LYS A 16 9.36 -9.32 10.01
N VAL A 17 10.46 -8.62 10.25
CA VAL A 17 10.47 -7.19 10.58
C VAL A 17 9.87 -6.38 9.42
N ARG A 18 9.01 -5.41 9.74
CA ARG A 18 8.41 -4.53 8.76
C ARG A 18 9.48 -3.58 8.17
N PRO A 19 9.60 -3.47 6.83
CA PRO A 19 10.72 -2.78 6.18
C PRO A 19 10.59 -1.25 6.17
N TRP A 20 10.35 -0.63 7.33
CA TRP A 20 10.17 0.83 7.46
C TRP A 20 11.34 1.61 6.88
N ARG A 21 12.58 1.22 7.20
CA ARG A 21 13.80 1.88 6.71
C ARG A 21 13.92 1.82 5.19
N GLU A 22 13.73 0.64 4.60
CA GLU A 22 13.79 0.45 3.15
C GLU A 22 12.73 1.32 2.44
N LYS A 23 11.49 1.31 2.95
CA LYS A 23 10.42 2.15 2.38
C LYS A 23 10.66 3.63 2.60
N LYS A 24 11.28 4.04 3.71
CA LYS A 24 11.68 5.44 3.95
C LYS A 24 12.79 5.88 3.00
N LEU A 25 13.82 5.06 2.78
CA LEU A 25 14.88 5.35 1.80
C LEU A 25 14.31 5.53 0.39
N ALA A 26 13.47 4.59 -0.06
CA ALA A 26 12.80 4.71 -1.36
C ALA A 26 11.90 5.96 -1.44
N ASN A 27 11.24 6.32 -0.33
CA ASN A 27 10.42 7.51 -0.23
C ASN A 27 11.24 8.81 -0.34
N LEU A 28 12.43 8.85 0.25
CA LEU A 28 13.36 9.99 0.12
C LEU A 28 13.87 10.13 -1.33
N THR A 29 14.25 9.02 -1.97
CA THR A 29 14.63 9.03 -3.39
C THR A 29 13.49 9.54 -4.28
N TYR A 30 12.26 9.08 -4.03
CA TYR A 30 11.09 9.59 -4.76
C TYR A 30 10.84 11.08 -4.50
N ALA A 31 11.03 11.56 -3.27
CA ALA A 31 10.92 12.97 -2.93
C ALA A 31 11.96 13.83 -3.68
N GLN A 32 13.20 13.35 -3.83
CA GLN A 32 14.25 14.02 -4.60
C GLN A 32 13.85 14.16 -6.08
N TYR A 33 13.32 13.11 -6.70
CA TYR A 33 12.81 13.22 -8.07
C TYR A 33 11.69 14.24 -8.20
N LEU A 34 10.76 14.27 -7.23
CA LEU A 34 9.70 15.27 -7.21
C LEU A 34 10.22 16.70 -7.04
N GLU A 35 11.29 16.88 -6.27
CA GLU A 35 11.95 18.17 -6.06
C GLU A 35 12.62 18.65 -7.35
N VAL A 36 13.39 17.80 -8.03
CA VAL A 36 14.01 18.08 -9.35
C VAL A 36 12.95 18.46 -10.38
N LEU A 37 11.84 17.73 -10.41
CA LEU A 37 10.70 17.97 -11.30
C LEU A 37 9.78 19.11 -10.82
N LYS A 38 10.13 19.80 -9.72
CA LYS A 38 9.40 20.95 -9.14
C LYS A 38 7.94 20.67 -8.79
N PHE A 39 7.62 19.43 -8.39
CA PHE A 39 6.30 19.08 -7.86
C PHE A 39 6.13 19.60 -6.42
N LYS A 40 5.07 20.39 -6.18
CA LYS A 40 4.73 20.97 -4.85
C LYS A 40 4.65 19.97 -3.69
N LYS A 41 4.40 18.69 -3.99
CA LYS A 41 4.25 17.61 -2.98
C LYS A 41 5.58 17.01 -2.49
N ALA A 42 6.73 17.45 -3.01
CA ALA A 42 8.04 16.87 -2.68
C ALA A 42 8.31 16.84 -1.16
N ASN A 43 8.14 17.97 -0.46
CA ASN A 43 8.34 18.06 0.99
C ASN A 43 7.39 17.14 1.76
N ARG A 44 6.08 17.14 1.41
CA ARG A 44 5.11 16.25 2.08
C ARG A 44 5.47 14.78 1.89
N VAL A 45 5.97 14.41 0.72
CA VAL A 45 6.45 13.05 0.45
C VAL A 45 7.69 12.76 1.29
N LYS A 46 8.67 13.68 1.34
CA LYS A 46 9.89 13.54 2.16
C LYS A 46 9.59 13.29 3.64
N ASP A 47 8.63 14.02 4.20
CA ASP A 47 8.27 13.96 5.63
C ASP A 47 7.32 12.78 5.96
N CYS A 48 6.94 12.00 4.95
CA CYS A 48 6.03 10.87 5.13
C CYS A 48 6.63 9.83 6.09
N GLY A 49 5.85 9.43 7.10
CA GLY A 49 6.26 8.41 8.06
C GLY A 49 7.48 8.76 8.90
N GLU A 50 7.75 10.06 9.10
CA GLU A 50 8.87 10.53 9.94
C GLU A 50 8.67 10.14 11.42
N VAL A 51 7.43 10.25 11.90
CA VAL A 51 7.06 9.91 13.27
C VAL A 51 6.19 8.66 13.27
N LEU A 52 6.66 7.63 13.98
CA LEU A 52 5.93 6.39 14.22
C LEU A 52 5.67 6.26 15.72
N GLN A 53 4.39 6.26 16.10
CA GLN A 53 3.97 6.06 17.48
C GLN A 53 3.35 4.67 17.62
N PHE A 54 3.81 3.93 18.60
CA PHE A 54 3.34 2.59 18.91
C PHE A 54 2.66 2.56 20.26
N ALA A 55 1.61 1.76 20.37
CA ALA A 55 0.92 1.49 21.62
C ALA A 55 0.99 -0.01 21.93
N ILE A 56 1.14 -0.35 23.21
CA ILE A 56 1.12 -1.73 23.68
C ILE A 56 -0.33 -2.07 24.03
N GLY A 57 -0.89 -3.08 23.36
CA GLY A 57 -2.21 -3.62 23.65
C GLY A 57 -2.15 -5.10 24.03
N LYS A 58 -3.32 -5.72 24.26
CA LYS A 58 -3.45 -7.14 24.61
C LYS A 58 -2.81 -8.08 23.59
N ASP A 59 -2.89 -7.75 22.30
CA ASP A 59 -2.34 -8.56 21.21
C ASP A 59 -0.91 -8.16 20.81
N GLY A 60 -0.19 -7.50 21.72
CA GLY A 60 1.15 -6.95 21.51
C GLY A 60 1.18 -5.49 21.07
N MET A 61 2.36 -5.04 20.69
CA MET A 61 2.62 -3.68 20.23
C MET A 61 2.08 -3.47 18.81
N LYS A 62 1.32 -2.41 18.60
CA LYS A 62 0.75 -2.04 17.29
C LYS A 62 1.11 -0.59 16.97
N LEU A 63 1.30 -0.29 15.68
CA LEU A 63 1.40 1.09 15.22
C LEU A 63 0.09 1.80 15.52
N TYR A 64 0.15 2.80 16.39
CA TYR A 64 -1.00 3.56 16.85
C TYR A 64 -1.22 4.80 15.97
N GLN A 65 -0.15 5.55 15.70
CA GLN A 65 -0.25 6.80 14.96
C GLN A 65 1.00 7.06 14.14
N THR A 66 0.79 7.67 12.97
CA THR A 66 1.83 8.08 12.03
C THR A 66 1.20 9.06 11.04
N TRP A 67 2.02 9.92 10.44
CA TRP A 67 1.57 10.88 9.44
C TRP A 67 1.99 10.43 8.04
N PHE A 68 1.01 10.24 7.16
CA PHE A 68 1.23 9.81 5.78
C PHE A 68 0.89 10.93 4.79
N CYS A 69 1.63 10.99 3.69
CA CYS A 69 1.41 11.99 2.64
C CYS A 69 0.24 11.63 1.70
N HIS A 70 -0.23 10.39 1.72
CA HIS A 70 -1.26 9.81 0.84
C HIS A 70 -0.98 9.91 -0.66
N SER A 71 0.25 10.26 -1.07
CA SER A 71 0.62 10.28 -2.49
C SER A 71 0.62 8.86 -3.07
N ARG A 72 -0.01 8.69 -4.23
CA ARG A 72 -0.19 7.38 -4.88
C ARG A 72 1.13 6.62 -5.11
N LEU A 73 2.18 7.33 -5.48
CA LEU A 73 3.50 6.75 -5.76
C LEU A 73 4.46 6.82 -4.58
N CYS A 74 4.02 7.30 -3.41
CA CYS A 74 4.87 7.27 -2.22
C CYS A 74 5.07 5.81 -1.77
N PRO A 75 6.32 5.32 -1.68
CA PRO A 75 6.61 3.94 -1.30
C PRO A 75 6.05 3.53 0.07
N LEU A 76 6.09 4.43 1.06
CA LEU A 76 5.51 4.20 2.39
C LEU A 76 3.98 4.07 2.32
N CYS A 77 3.30 5.01 1.68
CA CYS A 77 1.84 4.99 1.57
C CYS A 77 1.34 3.81 0.74
N SER A 78 2.02 3.51 -0.37
CA SER A 78 1.69 2.39 -1.25
C SER A 78 1.84 1.06 -0.52
N TRP A 79 2.96 0.86 0.19
CA TRP A 79 3.17 -0.33 1.01
C TRP A 79 2.13 -0.48 2.12
N ARG A 80 1.82 0.59 2.86
CA ARG A 80 0.80 0.56 3.92
C ARG A 80 -0.59 0.27 3.37
N ARG A 81 -0.93 0.82 2.20
CA ARG A 81 -2.17 0.51 1.50
C ARG A 81 -2.21 -0.96 1.08
N SER A 82 -1.11 -1.50 0.55
CA SER A 82 -1.02 -2.93 0.22
C SER A 82 -1.29 -3.82 1.44
N LEU A 83 -0.70 -3.52 2.61
CA LEU A 83 -0.97 -4.27 3.84
C LEU A 83 -2.46 -4.23 4.25
N LYS A 84 -3.08 -3.06 4.16
CA LYS A 84 -4.51 -2.88 4.45
C LYS A 84 -5.36 -3.69 3.47
N ASN A 85 -5.10 -3.56 2.17
CA ASN A 85 -5.84 -4.26 1.12
C ASN A 85 -5.74 -5.78 1.27
N SER A 86 -4.56 -6.31 1.62
CA SER A 86 -4.40 -7.74 1.89
C SER A 86 -5.24 -8.21 3.07
N TYR A 87 -5.32 -7.42 4.15
CA TYR A 87 -6.15 -7.73 5.31
C TYR A 87 -7.65 -7.68 4.99
N GLU A 88 -8.09 -6.68 4.23
CA GLU A 88 -9.50 -6.58 3.78
C GLU A 88 -9.85 -7.74 2.84
N LEU A 89 -8.96 -8.08 1.90
CA LEU A 89 -9.15 -9.20 1.00
C LEU A 89 -9.26 -10.52 1.76
N GLN A 90 -8.42 -10.76 2.77
CA GLN A 90 -8.48 -11.97 3.59
C GLN A 90 -9.87 -12.13 4.22
N GLN A 91 -10.40 -11.08 4.85
CA GLN A 91 -11.74 -11.12 5.46
C GLN A 91 -12.84 -11.40 4.43
N ILE A 92 -12.74 -10.83 3.23
CA ILE A 92 -13.69 -11.08 2.15
C ILE A 92 -13.63 -12.55 1.72
N LEU A 93 -12.42 -13.11 1.59
CA LEU A 93 -12.22 -14.51 1.22
C LEU A 93 -12.74 -15.46 2.30
N ASP A 94 -12.52 -15.16 3.58
CA ASP A 94 -13.02 -15.97 4.69
C ASP A 94 -14.55 -16.09 4.62
N ILE A 95 -15.25 -14.97 4.38
CA ILE A 95 -16.72 -14.96 4.22
C ILE A 95 -17.15 -15.67 2.93
N ALA A 96 -16.45 -15.44 1.82
CA ALA A 96 -16.76 -16.08 0.54
C ALA A 96 -16.62 -17.60 0.61
N HIS A 97 -15.61 -18.10 1.32
CA HIS A 97 -15.35 -19.52 1.51
C HIS A 97 -16.45 -20.19 2.33
N VAL A 98 -16.91 -19.55 3.41
CA VAL A 98 -18.04 -20.05 4.20
C VAL A 98 -19.33 -20.11 3.36
N LYS A 99 -19.58 -19.10 2.52
CA LYS A 99 -20.79 -19.06 1.68
C LYS A 99 -20.75 -20.06 0.53
N ASN A 100 -19.59 -20.28 -0.07
CA ASN A 100 -19.42 -21.19 -1.20
C ASN A 100 -18.14 -22.03 -1.02
N PRO A 101 -18.19 -23.11 -0.23
CA PRO A 101 -17.00 -23.91 0.12
C PRO A 101 -16.30 -24.54 -1.08
N ASN A 102 -17.06 -24.86 -2.13
CA ASN A 102 -16.56 -25.49 -3.36
C ASN A 102 -16.14 -24.48 -4.43
N ALA A 103 -16.14 -23.17 -4.13
CA ALA A 103 -15.75 -22.15 -5.09
C ALA A 103 -14.25 -22.20 -5.40
N ILE A 104 -13.90 -21.97 -6.67
CA ILE A 104 -12.53 -21.85 -7.14
C ILE A 104 -12.21 -20.38 -7.29
N TYR A 105 -11.17 -19.89 -6.60
CA TYR A 105 -10.71 -18.52 -6.72
C TYR A 105 -9.76 -18.37 -7.91
N LEU A 106 -10.06 -17.41 -8.79
CA LEU A 106 -9.19 -17.06 -9.91
C LEU A 106 -8.50 -15.72 -9.64
N PHE A 107 -7.16 -15.73 -9.65
CA PHE A 107 -6.37 -14.52 -9.63
C PHE A 107 -6.10 -14.07 -11.07
N LEU A 108 -6.90 -13.11 -11.55
CA LEU A 108 -6.86 -12.65 -12.92
C LEU A 108 -6.06 -11.34 -13.04
N THR A 109 -5.04 -11.34 -13.90
CA THR A 109 -4.31 -10.11 -14.28
C THR A 109 -4.72 -9.73 -15.69
N LEU A 110 -5.33 -8.55 -15.84
CA LEU A 110 -5.74 -8.00 -17.14
C LEU A 110 -4.76 -6.91 -17.56
N THR A 111 -4.23 -7.02 -18.77
CA THR A 111 -3.28 -6.08 -19.35
C THR A 111 -3.80 -5.58 -20.69
N GLU A 112 -3.40 -4.36 -21.03
CA GLU A 112 -3.62 -3.76 -22.35
C GLU A 112 -2.24 -3.45 -22.95
N GLU A 113 -2.16 -3.38 -24.26
CA GLU A 113 -0.96 -2.92 -24.95
C GLU A 113 -0.62 -1.47 -24.56
N ASN A 114 0.64 -1.07 -24.74
CA ASN A 114 1.07 0.29 -24.42
C ASN A 114 0.30 1.29 -25.28
N SER A 115 -0.35 2.27 -24.64
CA SER A 115 -1.06 3.33 -25.35
C SER A 115 -0.10 4.20 -26.15
N GLU A 116 -0.52 4.56 -27.36
CA GLU A 116 0.14 5.62 -28.11
C GLU A 116 -0.01 6.99 -27.42
N ILE A 117 0.81 7.95 -27.86
CA ILE A 117 0.81 9.30 -27.30
C ILE A 117 -0.56 9.94 -27.53
N GLY A 118 -1.22 10.34 -26.44
CA GLY A 118 -2.54 10.96 -26.47
C GLY A 118 -3.72 10.00 -26.27
N GLU A 119 -3.52 8.68 -26.44
CA GLU A 119 -4.60 7.70 -26.38
C GLU A 119 -4.83 7.10 -24.98
N LEU A 120 -3.88 7.27 -24.06
CA LEU A 120 -3.93 6.69 -22.71
C LEU A 120 -5.28 6.87 -22.01
N LYS A 121 -5.88 8.05 -22.11
CA LYS A 121 -7.17 8.33 -21.46
C LYS A 121 -8.32 7.51 -22.06
N ILE A 122 -8.30 7.30 -23.37
CA ILE A 122 -9.32 6.53 -24.10
C ILE A 122 -9.16 5.05 -23.77
N ASN A 123 -7.94 4.53 -23.86
CA ASN A 123 -7.61 3.13 -23.56
C ASN A 123 -8.00 2.77 -22.11
N LEU A 124 -7.62 3.61 -21.14
CA LEU A 124 -8.04 3.44 -19.75
C LEU A 124 -9.57 3.44 -19.57
N LYS A 125 -10.31 4.25 -20.33
CA LYS A 125 -11.78 4.24 -20.28
C LYS A 125 -12.33 2.92 -20.85
N ASN A 126 -11.76 2.45 -21.97
CA ASN A 126 -12.16 1.21 -22.61
C ASN A 126 -11.87 -0.01 -21.73
N MET A 127 -10.68 -0.10 -21.15
CA MET A 127 -10.30 -1.15 -20.19
C MET A 127 -11.27 -1.18 -19.00
N ASN A 128 -11.53 -0.03 -18.36
CA ASN A 128 -12.47 0.05 -17.24
C ASN A 128 -13.89 -0.38 -17.64
N SER A 129 -14.35 -0.02 -18.85
CA SER A 129 -15.67 -0.45 -19.34
C SER A 129 -15.73 -1.97 -19.55
N SER A 130 -14.66 -2.56 -20.07
CA SER A 130 -14.54 -3.99 -20.33
C SER A 130 -14.50 -4.81 -19.04
N VAL A 131 -13.76 -4.34 -18.02
CA VAL A 131 -13.74 -4.96 -16.69
C VAL A 131 -15.12 -4.95 -16.05
N ARG A 132 -15.89 -3.86 -16.19
CA ARG A 132 -17.27 -3.82 -15.67
C ARG A 132 -18.17 -4.87 -16.33
N ARG A 133 -18.07 -5.04 -17.65
CA ARG A 133 -18.83 -6.07 -18.38
C ARG A 133 -18.44 -7.49 -17.99
N LEU A 134 -17.18 -7.72 -17.60
CA LEU A 134 -16.71 -9.03 -17.15
C LEU A 134 -17.25 -9.43 -15.77
N ILE A 135 -17.48 -8.45 -14.89
CA ILE A 135 -17.88 -8.67 -13.50
C ILE A 135 -19.41 -8.64 -13.31
N GLN A 136 -20.14 -7.99 -14.21
CA GLN A 136 -21.61 -7.97 -14.25
C GLN A 136 -22.18 -9.29 -14.73
#